data_AF-A0A6M1RDZ1-F1
#
_entry.id   AF-A0A6M1RDZ1-F1
#
_cell.length_a   1.000
_cell.length_b   1.000
_cell.length_c   1.000
_cell.angle_alpha   90.00
_cell.angle_beta   90.00
_cell.angle_gamma   90.00
#
_symmetry.space_group_name_H-M   'P 1'
#
loop_
_entity.id
_entity.type
_entity.pdbx_description
1 polymer ?
#
loop_
_entity_poly.entity_id
_entity_poly.type
_entity_poly.pdbx_seq_one_letter_code
_entity_poly.pdbx_strand_id
1 'polypeptide(L)'
;MKQLEKIAKCSTAIIATEYGNLPDVFQRHYFLHPSATLAVSSEILLAGLSNNTSYRRLSGLPKRAVKFTADSIIEPQDYLPKLGVVSWKDCVGMAMLPKGLLHPESQNEVLSCWLTNLSDRMAQVLHAYVVDQVTPRLYLFPYHDFSARSEYRLAVSGGALLDARCYRQRQDFQAGYREAIKKWWQCLGDDVAQLEQPLLIDVVLDTSRGFAIIDVNPNLHLHQ
;
A
#
# COMPACT_ATOMS: atom_id res chain seq x y z
N MET A 1 5.52 19.73 -12.04
CA MET A 1 4.12 20.20 -12.06
C MET A 1 3.17 19.15 -12.60
N LYS A 2 3.27 18.77 -13.89
CA LYS A 2 2.36 17.79 -14.54
C LYS A 2 2.08 16.48 -13.79
N GLN A 3 3.05 15.93 -13.05
CA GLN A 3 2.86 14.69 -12.31
C GLN A 3 2.03 14.87 -11.02
N LEU A 4 2.28 15.92 -10.24
CA LEU A 4 1.49 16.21 -9.04
C LEU A 4 0.05 16.60 -9.40
N GLU A 5 -0.13 17.33 -10.50
CA GLU A 5 -1.46 17.64 -11.04
C GLU A 5 -2.24 16.37 -11.42
N LYS A 6 -1.59 15.37 -12.04
CA LYS A 6 -2.24 14.08 -12.33
C LYS A 6 -2.66 13.36 -11.06
N ILE A 7 -1.79 13.33 -10.05
CA ILE A 7 -2.12 12.73 -8.75
C ILE A 7 -3.29 13.49 -8.10
N ALA A 8 -3.28 14.82 -8.12
CA ALA A 8 -4.34 15.65 -7.55
C ALA A 8 -5.71 15.37 -8.18
N LYS A 9 -5.77 15.11 -9.51
CA LYS A 9 -7.03 14.73 -10.18
C LYS A 9 -7.58 13.37 -9.75
N CYS A 10 -6.72 12.50 -9.22
CA CYS A 10 -7.08 11.13 -8.83
C CYS A 10 -6.94 10.91 -7.32
N SER A 11 -6.84 11.97 -6.52
CA SER A 11 -6.50 11.90 -5.09
C SER A 11 -7.46 11.01 -4.32
N THR A 12 -8.77 11.22 -4.52
CA THR A 12 -9.81 10.45 -3.85
C THR A 12 -9.76 8.96 -4.22
N ALA A 13 -9.52 8.64 -5.50
CA ALA A 13 -9.39 7.25 -5.94
C ALA A 13 -8.14 6.57 -5.36
N ILE A 14 -7.04 7.32 -5.24
CA ILE A 14 -5.82 6.84 -4.59
C ILE A 14 -6.06 6.58 -3.10
N ILE A 15 -6.69 7.52 -2.38
CA ILE A 15 -6.92 7.36 -0.93
C ILE A 15 -7.92 6.23 -0.64
N ALA A 16 -8.90 6.01 -1.53
CA ALA A 16 -9.87 4.93 -1.40
C ALA A 16 -9.23 3.52 -1.39
N THR A 17 -8.00 3.36 -1.92
CA THR A 17 -7.31 2.06 -1.89
C THR A 17 -6.37 1.89 -0.70
N GLU A 18 -6.37 2.82 0.25
CA GLU A 18 -5.69 2.61 1.54
C GLU A 18 -6.33 1.44 2.26
N TYR A 19 -5.52 0.56 2.88
CA TYR A 19 -6.01 -0.67 3.52
C TYR A 19 -7.23 -0.45 4.42
N GLY A 20 -7.20 0.55 5.30
CA GLY A 20 -8.30 0.84 6.22
C GLY A 20 -9.54 1.48 5.60
N ASN A 21 -9.48 1.84 4.31
CA ASN A 21 -10.61 2.38 3.54
C ASN A 21 -11.21 1.32 2.59
N LEU A 22 -10.56 0.17 2.45
CA LEU A 22 -11.06 -0.91 1.61
C LEU A 22 -12.33 -1.54 2.21
N PRO A 23 -13.25 -2.03 1.38
CA PRO A 23 -14.39 -2.81 1.86
C PRO A 23 -13.96 -4.02 2.70
N ASP A 24 -14.77 -4.39 3.69
CA ASP A 24 -14.48 -5.48 4.62
C ASP A 24 -14.18 -6.80 3.91
N VAL A 25 -14.85 -7.08 2.79
CA VAL A 25 -14.57 -8.27 1.98
C VAL A 25 -13.11 -8.32 1.54
N PHE A 26 -12.55 -7.20 1.09
CA PHE A 26 -11.15 -7.16 0.68
C PHE A 26 -10.23 -7.34 1.87
N GLN A 27 -10.49 -6.62 2.97
CA GLN A 27 -9.69 -6.76 4.18
C GLN A 27 -9.66 -8.22 4.64
N ARG A 28 -10.79 -8.94 4.71
CA ARG A 28 -10.84 -10.37 5.07
C ARG A 28 -10.03 -11.27 4.12
N HIS A 29 -9.94 -10.89 2.85
CA HIS A 29 -9.18 -11.62 1.84
C HIS A 29 -7.71 -11.17 1.71
N TYR A 30 -7.25 -10.18 2.50
CA TYR A 30 -5.83 -9.86 2.54
C TYR A 30 -5.02 -11.06 3.05
N PHE A 31 -3.86 -11.28 2.43
CA PHE A 31 -2.93 -12.33 2.78
C PHE A 31 -2.45 -12.17 4.22
N LEU A 32 -2.13 -10.93 4.61
CA LEU A 32 -1.78 -10.55 5.97
C LEU A 32 -2.50 -9.27 6.35
N HIS A 33 -2.88 -9.19 7.62
CA HIS A 33 -3.44 -7.98 8.22
C HIS A 33 -2.32 -7.21 8.95
N PRO A 34 -2.43 -5.87 9.07
CA PRO A 34 -1.47 -5.09 9.84
C PRO A 34 -1.53 -5.51 11.31
N SER A 35 -0.37 -5.80 11.92
CA SER A 35 -0.32 -6.06 13.37
C SER A 35 -0.33 -4.77 14.18
N ALA A 36 0.05 -3.65 13.57
CA ALA A 36 -0.06 -2.32 14.14
C ALA A 36 -0.46 -1.30 13.07
N THR A 37 -1.25 -0.32 13.48
CA THR A 37 -1.67 0.81 12.65
C THR A 37 -1.44 2.09 13.44
N LEU A 38 -0.55 2.94 12.96
CA LEU A 38 -0.11 4.13 13.66
C LEU A 38 -0.65 5.38 12.94
N ALA A 39 -1.20 6.32 13.70
CA ALA A 39 -1.67 7.58 13.16
C ALA A 39 -0.50 8.47 12.73
N VAL A 40 -0.55 9.04 11.52
CA VAL A 40 0.44 10.00 11.03
C VAL A 40 -0.24 11.34 10.86
N SER A 41 0.18 12.38 11.60
CA SER A 41 -0.41 13.70 11.45
C SER A 41 -0.05 14.35 10.11
N SER A 42 -0.83 15.36 9.71
CA SER A 42 -0.55 16.17 8.51
C SER A 42 0.84 16.83 8.60
N GLU A 43 1.25 17.24 9.79
CA GLU A 43 2.56 17.83 10.05
C GLU A 43 3.70 16.84 9.80
N ILE A 44 3.55 15.59 10.24
CA ILE A 44 4.53 14.52 10.01
C ILE A 44 4.58 14.14 8.54
N LEU A 45 3.43 14.03 7.86
CA LEU A 45 3.37 13.79 6.43
C LEU A 45 4.12 14.89 5.66
N LEU A 46 3.82 16.16 5.95
CA LEU A 46 4.48 17.30 5.31
C LEU A 46 5.98 17.34 5.63
N ALA A 47 6.39 16.99 6.85
CA ALA A 47 7.79 16.89 7.21
C ALA A 47 8.51 15.80 6.40
N GLY A 48 7.95 14.59 6.31
CA GLY A 48 8.48 13.50 5.48
C GLY A 48 8.61 13.90 4.02
N LEU A 49 7.53 14.44 3.44
CA LEU A 49 7.52 14.94 2.06
C LEU A 49 8.56 16.04 1.82
N SER A 50 8.77 16.94 2.78
CA SER A 50 9.77 18.00 2.66
C SER A 50 11.22 17.50 2.65
N ASN A 51 11.48 16.29 3.16
CA ASN A 51 12.80 15.69 3.12
C ASN A 51 13.13 15.09 1.74
N ASN A 52 12.11 14.71 0.97
CA ASN A 52 12.29 14.33 -0.43
C ASN A 52 12.66 15.56 -1.29
N THR A 53 13.87 15.57 -1.87
CA THR A 53 14.39 16.74 -2.60
C THR A 53 13.60 17.06 -3.87
N SER A 54 13.19 16.04 -4.62
CA SER A 54 12.41 16.22 -5.86
C SER A 54 11.04 16.83 -5.55
N TYR A 55 10.31 16.27 -4.58
CA TYR A 55 9.02 16.78 -4.15
C TYR A 55 9.12 18.18 -3.56
N ARG A 56 10.15 18.45 -2.74
CA ARG A 56 10.41 19.77 -2.17
C ARG A 56 10.55 20.85 -3.25
N ARG A 57 11.32 20.58 -4.31
CA ARG A 57 11.48 21.49 -5.46
C ARG A 57 10.16 21.74 -6.19
N LEU A 58 9.30 20.73 -6.30
CA LEU A 58 8.01 20.83 -6.99
C LEU A 58 6.93 21.54 -6.18
N SER A 59 6.93 21.36 -4.86
CA SER A 59 5.90 21.88 -3.96
C SER A 59 6.27 23.20 -3.28
N GLY A 60 7.55 23.57 -3.26
CA GLY A 60 8.04 24.75 -2.54
C GLY A 60 8.06 24.60 -1.02
N LEU A 61 7.86 23.40 -0.47
CA LEU A 61 7.86 23.19 0.97
C LEU A 61 9.24 23.51 1.59
N PRO A 62 9.31 24.14 2.77
CA PRO A 62 10.54 24.22 3.53
C PRO A 62 10.89 22.85 4.12
N LYS A 63 12.19 22.51 4.16
CA LYS A 63 12.66 21.26 4.81
C LYS A 63 12.34 21.31 6.31
N ARG A 64 11.75 20.25 6.85
CA ARG A 64 11.42 20.10 8.28
C ARG A 64 11.97 18.78 8.81
N ALA A 65 12.34 18.73 10.09
CA ALA A 65 12.72 17.48 10.74
C ALA A 65 11.46 16.61 10.98
N VAL A 66 11.60 15.30 10.81
CA VAL A 66 10.56 14.33 11.17
C VAL A 66 10.80 13.89 12.61
N LYS A 67 9.79 14.07 13.47
CA LYS A 67 9.79 13.59 14.86
C LYS A 67 8.51 12.80 15.10
N PHE A 68 8.58 11.50 14.87
CA PHE A 68 7.45 10.61 15.02
C PHE A 68 7.45 9.93 16.39
N THR A 69 6.28 9.77 16.97
CA THR A 69 6.07 9.07 18.23
C THR A 69 4.91 8.12 18.05
N ALA A 70 5.16 6.83 18.15
CA ALA A 70 4.11 5.83 18.16
C ALA A 70 3.30 5.94 19.46
N ASP A 71 2.00 5.75 19.36
CA ASP A 71 1.04 5.70 20.47
C ASP A 71 1.06 4.35 21.21
N SER A 72 1.74 3.34 20.67
CA SER A 72 1.90 2.03 21.28
C SER A 72 3.31 1.45 21.12
N ILE A 73 3.62 0.44 21.93
CA ILE A 73 4.79 -0.41 21.71
C ILE A 73 4.48 -1.34 20.54
N ILE A 74 5.43 -1.49 19.62
CA ILE A 74 5.30 -2.36 18.45
C ILE A 74 5.86 -3.75 18.81
N GLU A 75 5.08 -4.79 18.54
CA GLU A 75 5.51 -6.17 18.78
C GLU A 75 6.79 -6.51 17.97
N PRO A 76 7.78 -7.19 18.57
CA PRO A 76 9.07 -7.44 17.94
C PRO A 76 8.98 -8.55 16.87
N GLN A 77 8.76 -8.14 15.62
CA GLN A 77 8.81 -9.00 14.43
C GLN A 77 9.25 -8.19 13.20
N ASP A 78 9.53 -8.87 12.10
CA ASP A 78 9.88 -8.20 10.85
C ASP A 78 8.60 -7.70 10.19
N TYR A 79 8.63 -6.46 9.68
CA TYR A 79 7.46 -5.82 9.07
C TYR A 79 7.72 -5.36 7.63
N LEU A 80 6.67 -5.37 6.82
CA LEU A 80 6.54 -4.57 5.61
C LEU A 80 5.79 -3.27 5.97
N PRO A 81 6.47 -2.12 6.09
CA PRO A 81 5.79 -0.86 6.39
C PRO A 81 5.08 -0.30 5.14
N LYS A 82 3.83 0.13 5.30
CA LYS A 82 3.06 0.88 4.30
C LYS A 82 2.57 2.20 4.89
N LEU A 83 2.86 3.32 4.21
CA LEU A 83 2.31 4.64 4.54
C LEU A 83 1.17 4.95 3.58
N GLY A 84 -0.06 4.92 4.06
CA GLY A 84 -1.25 4.97 3.22
C GLY A 84 -1.24 3.81 2.22
N VAL A 85 -1.21 4.14 0.93
CA VAL A 85 -1.19 3.15 -0.17
C VAL A 85 0.20 2.78 -0.68
N VAL A 86 1.27 3.38 -0.14
CA VAL A 86 2.62 3.13 -0.63
C VAL A 86 3.48 2.39 0.38
N SER A 87 4.47 1.65 -0.12
CA SER A 87 5.45 0.95 0.71
C SER A 87 6.88 1.29 0.27
N TRP A 88 7.84 0.99 1.14
CA TRP A 88 9.27 1.15 0.86
C TRP A 88 9.85 0.00 0.03
N LYS A 89 9.02 -0.83 -0.64
CA LYS A 89 9.49 -2.00 -1.42
C LYS A 89 10.50 -1.67 -2.52
N ASP A 90 10.42 -0.44 -3.05
CA ASP A 90 11.32 0.06 -4.09
C ASP A 90 12.54 0.81 -3.51
N CYS A 91 12.64 0.96 -2.18
CA CYS A 91 13.74 1.62 -1.49
C CYS A 91 14.77 0.57 -1.02
N VAL A 92 15.98 0.62 -1.58
CA VAL A 92 17.08 -0.32 -1.23
C VAL A 92 17.32 -0.30 0.28
N GLY A 93 17.27 -1.47 0.90
CA GLY A 93 17.50 -1.64 2.34
C GLY A 93 16.34 -1.22 3.26
N MET A 94 15.22 -0.73 2.72
CA MET A 94 14.06 -0.26 3.52
C MET A 94 12.76 -1.02 3.25
N ALA A 95 12.79 -2.01 2.35
CA ALA A 95 11.62 -2.83 2.00
C ALA A 95 11.04 -3.59 3.20
N MET A 96 11.87 -3.87 4.20
CA MET A 96 11.50 -4.52 5.45
C MET A 96 12.01 -3.68 6.61
N LEU A 97 11.19 -3.53 7.64
CA LEU A 97 11.57 -2.99 8.94
C LEU A 97 11.95 -4.18 9.86
N PRO A 98 13.23 -4.41 10.13
CA PRO A 98 13.67 -5.59 10.89
C PRO A 98 13.28 -5.49 12.36
N LYS A 99 12.91 -6.62 12.97
CA LYS A 99 12.57 -6.72 14.40
C LYS A 99 13.66 -6.18 15.32
N GLY A 100 14.93 -6.36 14.93
CA GLY A 100 16.09 -5.89 15.68
C GLY A 100 16.25 -4.37 15.71
N LEU A 101 15.46 -3.62 14.93
CA LEU A 101 15.40 -2.17 14.98
C LEU A 101 14.19 -1.65 15.77
N LEU A 102 13.30 -2.54 16.25
CA LEU A 102 12.06 -2.16 16.92
C LEU A 102 12.12 -2.38 18.43
N HIS A 103 13.24 -2.00 19.05
CA HIS A 103 13.33 -1.97 20.51
C HIS A 103 12.47 -0.83 21.07
N PRO A 104 11.80 -0.99 22.22
CA PRO A 104 10.94 0.06 22.78
C PRO A 104 11.64 1.41 22.96
N GLU A 105 12.94 1.40 23.26
CA GLU A 105 13.76 2.60 23.48
C GLU A 105 14.08 3.36 22.17
N SER A 106 14.10 2.68 21.02
CA SER A 106 14.57 3.25 19.74
C SER A 106 13.53 3.21 18.62
N GLN A 107 12.36 2.57 18.82
CA GLN A 107 11.34 2.41 17.78
C GLN A 107 10.90 3.76 17.17
N ASN A 108 10.79 4.82 17.96
CA ASN A 108 10.35 6.13 17.50
C ASN A 108 11.37 6.77 16.55
N GLU A 109 12.66 6.61 16.83
CA GLU A 109 13.76 7.12 16.00
C GLU A 109 13.83 6.35 14.69
N VAL A 110 13.65 5.03 14.76
CA VAL A 110 13.61 4.15 13.60
C VAL A 110 12.43 4.48 12.70
N LEU A 111 11.23 4.63 13.25
CA LEU A 111 10.05 5.05 12.48
C LEU A 111 10.21 6.46 11.89
N SER A 112 10.80 7.39 12.63
CA SER A 112 11.14 8.72 12.13
C SER A 112 12.12 8.65 10.95
N CYS A 113 13.09 7.73 10.99
CA CYS A 113 14.02 7.47 9.89
C CYS A 113 13.28 6.97 8.64
N TRP A 114 12.34 6.01 8.78
CA TRP A 114 11.54 5.55 7.66
C TRP A 114 10.73 6.68 7.04
N LEU A 115 10.00 7.44 7.86
CA LEU A 115 9.17 8.57 7.42
C LEU A 115 9.99 9.73 6.82
N THR A 116 11.27 9.85 7.16
CA THR A 116 12.20 10.82 6.54
C THR A 116 12.59 10.39 5.13
N ASN A 117 12.72 9.08 4.88
CA ASN A 117 13.31 8.53 3.67
C ASN A 117 12.24 8.05 2.67
N LEU A 118 11.41 8.96 2.19
CA LEU A 118 10.42 8.69 1.14
C LEU A 118 11.08 8.73 -0.26
N SER A 119 10.84 7.70 -1.07
CA SER A 119 11.22 7.74 -2.49
C SER A 119 10.41 8.77 -3.27
N ASP A 120 10.92 9.17 -4.44
CA ASP A 120 10.22 10.12 -5.32
C ASP A 120 8.82 9.61 -5.72
N ARG A 121 8.70 8.30 -5.99
CA ARG A 121 7.41 7.67 -6.32
C ARG A 121 6.44 7.75 -5.14
N MET A 122 6.91 7.42 -3.94
CA MET A 122 6.10 7.53 -2.72
C MET A 122 5.64 8.97 -2.49
N ALA A 123 6.57 9.93 -2.54
CA ALA A 123 6.26 11.34 -2.30
C ALA A 123 5.23 11.88 -3.31
N GLN A 124 5.30 11.46 -4.58
CA GLN A 124 4.31 11.80 -5.58
C GLN A 124 2.92 11.25 -5.24
N VAL A 125 2.80 9.97 -4.89
CA VAL A 125 1.50 9.35 -4.56
C VAL A 125 0.93 9.92 -3.26
N LEU A 126 1.78 10.12 -2.26
CA LEU A 126 1.41 10.72 -0.98
C LEU A 126 0.92 12.17 -1.10
N HIS A 127 1.17 12.84 -2.23
CA HIS A 127 0.57 14.13 -2.53
C HIS A 127 -0.96 14.08 -2.55
N ALA A 128 -1.57 12.94 -2.91
CA ALA A 128 -3.02 12.77 -2.89
C ALA A 128 -3.63 13.13 -1.52
N TYR A 129 -2.98 12.68 -0.44
CA TYR A 129 -3.37 12.95 0.94
C TYR A 129 -3.27 14.43 1.30
N VAL A 130 -2.26 15.13 0.77
CA VAL A 130 -2.10 16.58 0.95
C VAL A 130 -3.22 17.33 0.24
N VAL A 131 -3.57 16.92 -0.98
CA VAL A 131 -4.62 17.56 -1.81
C VAL A 131 -5.98 17.45 -1.14
N ASP A 132 -6.36 16.26 -0.69
CA ASP A 132 -7.66 16.01 -0.06
C ASP A 132 -7.68 16.36 1.43
N GLN A 133 -6.56 16.85 1.98
CA GLN A 133 -6.39 17.20 3.41
C GLN A 133 -6.69 16.01 4.35
N VAL A 134 -6.38 14.80 3.91
CA VAL A 134 -6.51 13.56 4.68
C VAL A 134 -5.14 13.11 5.15
N THR A 135 -5.09 12.48 6.32
CA THR A 135 -3.85 11.91 6.85
C THR A 135 -3.76 10.41 6.59
N PRO A 136 -2.66 9.90 5.99
CA PRO A 136 -2.46 8.47 5.83
C PRO A 136 -2.21 7.81 7.19
N ARG A 137 -2.48 6.50 7.29
CA ARG A 137 -1.97 5.70 8.41
C ARG A 137 -0.66 5.01 8.04
N LEU A 138 0.18 4.74 9.03
CA LEU A 138 1.34 3.86 8.88
C LEU A 138 0.95 2.46 9.34
N TYR A 139 0.79 1.55 8.39
CA TYR A 139 0.48 0.15 8.61
C TYR A 139 1.77 -0.68 8.70
N LEU A 140 1.85 -1.52 9.72
CA LEU A 140 2.93 -2.49 9.90
C LEU A 140 2.37 -3.89 9.63
N PHE A 141 2.49 -4.35 8.39
CA PHE A 141 2.14 -5.73 8.01
C PHE A 141 3.27 -6.67 8.41
N PRO A 142 3.01 -7.84 8.98
CA PRO A 142 4.04 -8.87 9.15
C PRO A 142 4.77 -9.11 7.82
N TYR A 143 6.09 -9.19 7.86
CA TYR A 143 6.87 -9.43 6.67
C TYR A 143 6.71 -10.88 6.22
N HIS A 144 6.44 -11.07 4.94
CA HIS A 144 6.42 -12.39 4.31
C HIS A 144 7.18 -12.33 2.99
N ASP A 145 8.04 -13.32 2.78
CA ASP A 145 8.78 -13.43 1.53
C ASP A 145 7.92 -14.06 0.43
N PHE A 146 7.61 -13.27 -0.60
CA PHE A 146 6.91 -13.70 -1.80
C PHE A 146 7.86 -14.11 -2.94
N SER A 147 9.16 -14.22 -2.70
CA SER A 147 10.17 -14.54 -3.73
C SER A 147 9.86 -15.81 -4.53
N ALA A 148 9.28 -16.81 -3.87
CA ALA A 148 8.88 -18.08 -4.46
C ALA A 148 7.46 -18.11 -5.04
N ARG A 149 6.65 -17.05 -4.84
CA ARG A 149 5.23 -17.02 -5.21
C ARG A 149 4.94 -16.23 -6.47
N SER A 150 4.03 -16.76 -7.27
CA SER A 150 3.55 -16.11 -8.48
C SER A 150 2.52 -15.05 -8.11
N GLU A 151 2.70 -13.84 -8.65
CA GLU A 151 1.81 -12.71 -8.39
C GLU A 151 0.92 -12.45 -9.61
N TYR A 152 -0.36 -12.28 -9.35
CA TYR A 152 -1.40 -12.07 -10.35
C TYR A 152 -2.01 -10.69 -10.14
N ARG A 153 -2.22 -9.96 -11.23
CA ARG A 153 -2.91 -8.67 -11.21
C ARG A 153 -4.28 -8.83 -11.85
N LEU A 154 -5.29 -8.44 -11.09
CA LEU A 154 -6.68 -8.41 -11.49
C LEU A 154 -7.04 -6.96 -11.86
N ALA A 155 -7.70 -6.78 -12.99
CA ALA A 155 -8.33 -5.53 -13.36
C ALA A 155 -9.84 -5.65 -13.09
N VAL A 156 -10.38 -4.76 -12.26
CA VAL A 156 -11.76 -4.83 -11.77
C VAL A 156 -12.44 -3.49 -12.00
N SER A 157 -13.72 -3.50 -12.38
CA SER A 157 -14.56 -2.29 -12.48
C SER A 157 -16.02 -2.66 -12.28
N GLY A 158 -16.74 -1.92 -11.43
CA GLY A 158 -18.16 -2.20 -11.14
C GLY A 158 -18.39 -3.59 -10.56
N GLY A 159 -17.45 -4.09 -9.74
CA GLY A 159 -17.43 -5.46 -9.22
C GLY A 159 -17.11 -6.56 -10.23
N ALA A 160 -17.06 -6.26 -11.52
CA ALA A 160 -16.71 -7.23 -12.56
C ALA A 160 -15.19 -7.39 -12.71
N LEU A 161 -14.73 -8.63 -12.76
CA LEU A 161 -13.36 -8.96 -13.14
C LEU A 161 -13.20 -8.84 -14.67
N LEU A 162 -12.48 -7.82 -15.11
CA LEU A 162 -12.23 -7.55 -16.53
C LEU A 162 -11.09 -8.41 -17.07
N ASP A 163 -10.01 -8.54 -16.29
CA ASP A 163 -8.86 -9.36 -16.64
C ASP A 163 -8.15 -9.88 -15.39
N ALA A 164 -7.46 -11.01 -15.54
CA ALA A 164 -6.53 -11.54 -14.55
C ALA A 164 -5.29 -12.04 -15.29
N ARG A 165 -4.11 -11.51 -14.94
CA ARG A 165 -2.83 -11.90 -15.56
C ARG A 165 -1.77 -12.17 -14.51
N CYS A 166 -0.94 -13.18 -14.75
CA CYS A 166 0.29 -13.35 -13.98
C CYS A 166 1.31 -12.33 -14.49
N TYR A 167 1.72 -11.38 -13.64
CA TYR A 167 2.76 -10.41 -14.01
C TYR A 167 4.13 -10.77 -13.45
N ARG A 168 4.19 -11.71 -12.50
CA ARG A 168 5.42 -12.27 -11.96
C ARG A 168 5.26 -13.77 -11.79
N GLN A 169 5.80 -14.52 -12.75
CA GLN A 169 5.78 -15.97 -12.72
C GLN A 169 6.94 -16.51 -11.86
N ARG A 170 6.63 -17.43 -10.94
CA ARG A 170 7.60 -18.12 -10.08
C ARG A 170 7.37 -19.63 -10.11
N GLN A 171 8.01 -20.35 -9.19
CA GLN A 171 8.03 -21.82 -9.15
C GLN A 171 6.65 -22.44 -8.92
N ASP A 172 5.76 -21.75 -8.21
CA ASP A 172 4.41 -22.18 -7.88
C ASP A 172 3.36 -21.90 -9.00
N PHE A 173 3.79 -21.38 -10.15
CA PHE A 173 2.91 -21.06 -11.26
C PHE A 173 2.18 -22.30 -11.80
N GLN A 174 0.89 -22.17 -12.08
CA GLN A 174 0.12 -23.16 -12.81
C GLN A 174 -0.77 -22.51 -13.85
N ALA A 175 -0.86 -23.12 -15.04
CA ALA A 175 -1.66 -22.62 -16.15
C ALA A 175 -3.16 -22.45 -15.79
N GLY A 176 -3.68 -23.30 -14.91
CA GLY A 176 -5.08 -23.26 -14.45
C GLY A 176 -5.42 -22.14 -13.48
N TYR A 177 -4.42 -21.43 -12.91
CA TYR A 177 -4.70 -20.43 -11.86
C TYR A 177 -5.50 -19.23 -12.37
N ARG A 178 -5.40 -18.86 -13.65
CA ARG A 178 -6.24 -17.77 -14.19
C ARG A 178 -7.73 -18.09 -14.09
N GLU A 179 -8.13 -19.32 -14.44
CA GLU A 179 -9.53 -19.75 -14.33
C GLU A 179 -9.95 -19.96 -12.88
N ALA A 180 -9.03 -20.43 -12.02
CA ALA A 180 -9.27 -20.53 -10.59
C ALA A 180 -9.50 -19.16 -9.93
N ILE A 181 -8.74 -18.12 -10.33
CA ILE A 181 -8.92 -16.73 -9.88
C ILE A 181 -10.28 -16.20 -10.29
N LYS A 182 -10.73 -16.45 -11.53
CA LYS A 182 -12.06 -16.02 -12.00
C LYS A 182 -13.18 -16.65 -11.17
N LYS A 183 -13.08 -17.96 -10.89
CA LYS A 183 -14.04 -18.66 -10.03
C LYS A 183 -14.01 -18.12 -8.60
N TRP A 184 -12.82 -17.92 -8.04
CA TRP A 184 -12.65 -17.31 -6.73
C TRP A 184 -13.29 -15.92 -6.65
N TRP A 185 -13.07 -15.07 -7.65
CA TRP A 185 -13.68 -13.75 -7.74
C TRP A 185 -15.21 -13.81 -7.78
N GLN A 186 -15.78 -14.71 -8.59
CA GLN A 186 -17.22 -14.93 -8.66
C GLN A 186 -17.81 -15.37 -7.31
N CYS A 187 -17.08 -16.16 -6.53
CA CYS A 187 -17.50 -16.58 -5.19
C CYS A 187 -17.53 -15.43 -4.17
N LEU A 188 -16.90 -14.28 -4.46
CA LEU A 188 -17.03 -13.09 -3.61
C LEU A 188 -18.42 -12.44 -3.76
N GLY A 189 -19.17 -12.75 -4.83
CA GLY A 189 -20.59 -12.42 -4.97
C GLY A 189 -20.93 -10.94 -4.83
N ASP A 190 -22.04 -10.66 -4.15
CA ASP A 190 -22.56 -9.30 -3.96
C ASP A 190 -21.62 -8.39 -3.15
N ASP A 191 -20.70 -8.96 -2.36
CA ASP A 191 -19.73 -8.19 -1.58
C ASP A 191 -18.80 -7.35 -2.47
N VAL A 192 -18.54 -7.80 -3.70
CA VAL A 192 -17.73 -7.03 -4.68
C VAL A 192 -18.58 -6.23 -5.65
N ALA A 193 -19.90 -6.46 -5.73
CA ALA A 193 -20.79 -5.74 -6.63
C ALA A 193 -20.92 -4.24 -6.28
N GLN A 194 -20.60 -3.87 -5.04
CA GLN A 194 -20.64 -2.49 -4.54
C GLN A 194 -19.38 -1.66 -4.89
N LEU A 195 -18.42 -2.24 -5.62
CA LEU A 195 -17.20 -1.55 -6.00
C LEU A 195 -17.46 -0.58 -7.15
N GLU A 196 -17.62 0.70 -6.82
CA GLU A 196 -17.82 1.76 -7.81
C GLU A 196 -16.54 2.10 -8.58
N GLN A 197 -15.38 2.02 -7.91
CA GLN A 197 -14.11 2.47 -8.48
C GLN A 197 -13.39 1.36 -9.26
N PRO A 198 -12.78 1.70 -10.41
CA PRO A 198 -11.86 0.80 -11.09
C PRO A 198 -10.59 0.51 -10.28
N LEU A 199 -10.26 -0.76 -10.09
CA LEU A 199 -9.15 -1.21 -9.25
C LEU A 199 -8.18 -2.13 -9.99
N LEU A 200 -6.94 -2.12 -9.52
CA LEU A 200 -5.92 -3.13 -9.77
C LEU A 200 -5.64 -3.86 -8.46
N ILE A 201 -5.93 -5.15 -8.42
CA ILE A 201 -5.78 -5.97 -7.22
C ILE A 201 -4.69 -7.00 -7.48
N ASP A 202 -3.63 -6.96 -6.68
CA ASP A 202 -2.56 -7.94 -6.72
C ASP A 202 -2.89 -9.08 -5.75
N VAL A 203 -2.86 -10.32 -6.24
CA VAL A 203 -3.16 -11.53 -5.47
C VAL A 203 -2.07 -12.57 -5.63
N VAL A 204 -1.98 -13.46 -4.64
CA VAL A 204 -1.13 -14.65 -4.65
C VAL A 204 -1.96 -15.87 -4.28
N LEU A 205 -1.45 -17.07 -4.61
CA LEU A 205 -2.01 -18.29 -4.08
C LEU A 205 -1.73 -18.37 -2.56
N ASP A 206 -2.77 -18.58 -1.78
CA ASP A 206 -2.73 -18.96 -0.38
C ASP A 206 -3.19 -20.42 -0.26
N THR A 207 -2.26 -21.31 0.09
CA THR A 207 -2.49 -22.76 0.14
C THR A 207 -3.59 -23.17 1.13
N SER A 208 -3.97 -22.30 2.07
CA SER A 208 -5.02 -22.57 3.06
C SER A 208 -6.42 -22.19 2.59
N ARG A 209 -6.55 -21.18 1.71
CA ARG A 209 -7.84 -20.55 1.37
C ARG A 209 -8.02 -20.18 -0.10
N GLY A 210 -7.13 -20.64 -0.99
CA GLY A 210 -7.19 -20.38 -2.42
C GLY A 210 -6.35 -19.17 -2.83
N PHE A 211 -6.97 -18.00 -3.02
CA PHE A 211 -6.25 -16.76 -3.38
C PHE A 211 -6.44 -15.70 -2.31
N ALA A 212 -5.41 -14.88 -2.13
CA ALA A 212 -5.40 -13.80 -1.16
C ALA A 212 -4.81 -12.52 -1.75
N ILE A 213 -5.34 -11.38 -1.32
CA ILE A 213 -4.96 -10.04 -1.76
C ILE A 213 -3.67 -9.62 -1.06
N ILE A 214 -2.71 -9.06 -1.81
CA ILE A 214 -1.46 -8.51 -1.25
C ILE A 214 -1.36 -6.99 -1.41
N ASP A 215 -2.07 -6.43 -2.40
CA ASP A 215 -2.10 -5.01 -2.67
C ASP A 215 -3.37 -4.62 -3.46
N VAL A 216 -3.91 -3.44 -3.19
CA VAL A 216 -5.00 -2.84 -3.96
C VAL A 216 -4.57 -1.45 -4.37
N ASN A 217 -4.68 -1.15 -5.66
CA ASN A 217 -4.28 0.12 -6.25
C ASN A 217 -5.42 0.64 -7.12
N PRO A 218 -5.59 1.96 -7.28
CA PRO A 218 -6.57 2.49 -8.20
C PRO A 218 -6.14 2.21 -9.64
N ASN A 219 -7.10 1.93 -10.53
CA ASN A 219 -6.82 1.82 -11.95
C ASN A 219 -6.92 3.20 -12.62
N LEU A 220 -5.87 4.00 -12.46
CA LEU A 220 -5.81 5.39 -12.95
C LEU A 220 -5.94 5.54 -14.48
N HIS A 221 -5.81 4.46 -15.25
CA HIS A 221 -6.03 4.50 -16.70
C HIS A 221 -7.52 4.62 -17.06
N LEU A 222 -8.40 4.15 -16.18
CA LEU A 222 -9.85 4.20 -16.36
C LEU A 222 -10.49 5.44 -15.72
N HIS A 223 -9.70 6.30 -15.08
CA HIS A 223 -10.12 7.58 -14.48
C HIS A 223 -9.79 8.79 -15.37
N GLN A 224 -9.41 8.58 -16.64
CA GLN A 224 -9.03 9.64 -17.58
C GLN A 224 -10.20 10.20 -18.37
#